data_AF-A0A381KNU0-F1
#
_entry.id   AF-A0A381KNU0-F1
#
_cell.length_a   1.000
_cell.length_b   1.000
_cell.length_c   1.000
_cell.angle_alpha   90.00
_cell.angle_beta   90.00
_cell.angle_gamma   90.00
#
_symmetry.space_group_name_H-M   'P 1'
#
loop_
_entity.id
_entity.type
_entity.pdbx_description
1 polymer ?
#
loop_
_entity_poly.entity_id
_entity_poly.type
_entity_poly.pdbx_seq_one_letter_code
_entity_poly.pdbx_strand_id
1 'polypeptide(L)'
;MKNVANATHYLNMDTKELFNLYNKNKNVDIRNILIERHLYLARLLAKKYINKGVDFEDIYQVASLALIYAIDRYDVEKGFEFSSFATPTIVGEIKKYFRDKVWTLRVPRRIQELSKKISDAKIKLEQENKKHPKVKDIADYIGV
;
A
#
# COMPACT_ATOMS: atom_id res chain seq x y z
N MET A 1 24.38 26.28 13.14
CA MET A 1 23.67 26.42 14.43
C MET A 1 22.19 26.77 14.31
N LYS A 2 21.75 27.64 13.36
CA LYS A 2 20.32 27.99 13.21
C LYS A 2 19.38 26.85 12.77
N ASN A 3 19.87 25.81 12.06
CA ASN A 3 19.03 24.71 11.57
C ASN A 3 18.60 23.69 12.64
N VAL A 4 19.40 23.46 13.68
CA VAL A 4 19.08 22.41 14.68
C VAL A 4 17.92 22.86 15.57
N ALA A 5 17.90 24.13 15.97
CA ALA A 5 16.84 24.69 16.81
C ALA A 5 15.45 24.68 16.12
N ASN A 6 15.41 24.92 14.80
CA ASN A 6 14.17 24.87 14.03
C ASN A 6 13.64 23.43 13.87
N ALA A 7 14.52 22.46 13.63
CA ALA A 7 14.13 21.06 13.53
C ALA A 7 13.54 20.52 14.85
N THR A 8 14.14 20.87 15.99
CA THR A 8 13.63 20.49 17.33
C THR A 8 12.25 21.09 17.61
N HIS A 9 11.96 22.28 17.08
CA HIS A 9 10.63 22.90 17.23
C HIS A 9 9.55 22.11 16.49
N TYR A 10 9.79 21.72 15.22
CA TYR A 10 8.83 20.96 14.43
C TYR A 10 8.55 19.56 15.00
N LEU A 11 9.54 18.92 15.62
CA LEU A 11 9.38 17.57 16.18
C LEU A 11 8.32 17.48 17.29
N ASN A 12 8.06 18.57 18.02
CA ASN A 12 7.09 18.62 19.10
C ASN A 12 5.70 19.12 18.67
N MET A 13 5.56 19.60 17.43
CA MET A 13 4.27 20.13 16.93
C MET A 13 3.28 19.00 16.64
N ASP A 14 1.99 19.35 16.68
CA ASP A 14 0.95 18.42 16.26
C ASP A 14 1.04 18.15 14.75
N THR A 15 0.62 16.95 14.35
CA THR A 15 0.67 16.52 12.94
C THR A 15 -0.20 17.40 12.04
N LYS A 16 -1.36 17.87 12.53
CA LYS A 16 -2.24 18.75 11.76
C LYS A 16 -1.59 20.12 11.53
N GLU A 17 -0.92 20.66 12.54
CA GLU A 17 -0.17 21.90 12.44
C GLU A 17 0.99 21.78 11.44
N LEU A 18 1.72 20.67 11.48
CA LEU A 18 2.80 20.41 10.52
C LEU A 18 2.29 20.36 9.08
N PHE A 19 1.16 19.70 8.82
CA PHE A 19 0.56 19.69 7.48
C PHE A 19 0.11 21.10 7.03
N ASN A 20 -0.46 21.90 7.94
CA ASN A 20 -0.83 23.28 7.64
C ASN A 20 0.38 24.15 7.30
N LEU A 21 1.47 24.03 8.06
CA LEU A 21 2.72 24.71 7.76
C LEU A 21 3.31 24.25 6.43
N TYR A 22 3.36 22.94 6.22
CA TYR A 22 3.87 22.35 4.98
C TYR A 22 3.08 22.81 3.76
N ASN A 23 1.76 22.92 3.83
CA ASN A 23 0.96 23.40 2.71
C ASN A 23 1.22 24.88 2.36
N LYS A 24 1.63 25.71 3.33
CA LYS A 24 1.97 27.12 3.10
C LYS A 24 3.38 27.32 2.55
N ASN A 25 4.36 26.57 3.05
CA ASN A 25 5.79 26.86 2.81
C ASN A 25 6.56 25.75 2.08
N LYS A 26 5.98 24.55 1.93
CA LYS A 26 6.59 23.35 1.34
C LYS A 26 8.01 23.09 1.86
N ASN A 27 8.25 23.33 3.15
CA ASN A 27 9.53 23.13 3.80
C ASN A 27 9.92 21.63 3.85
N VAL A 28 11.18 21.34 3.49
CA VAL A 28 11.71 19.97 3.38
C VAL A 28 11.86 19.29 4.74
N ASP A 29 12.25 20.01 5.79
CA ASP A 29 12.39 19.46 7.15
C ASP A 29 11.02 19.00 7.69
N ILE A 30 9.99 19.82 7.47
CA ILE A 30 8.60 19.47 7.84
C ILE A 30 8.14 18.24 7.06
N ARG A 31 8.44 18.19 5.76
CA ARG A 31 8.12 17.04 4.91
C ARG A 31 8.78 15.75 5.43
N ASN A 32 10.04 15.81 5.80
CA ASN A 32 10.77 14.65 6.33
C ASN A 32 10.17 14.17 7.65
N ILE A 33 9.83 15.09 8.56
CA ILE A 33 9.14 14.75 9.81
C ILE A 33 7.78 14.10 9.53
N LEU A 34 6.99 14.66 8.60
CA LEU A 34 5.71 14.08 8.19
C LEU A 34 5.89 12.68 7.59
N ILE A 35 6.94 12.46 6.79
CA ILE A 35 7.27 11.13 6.24
C ILE A 35 7.57 10.18 7.39
N GLU A 36 8.53 10.52 8.26
CA GLU A 36 8.96 9.67 9.37
C GLU A 36 7.79 9.28 10.29
N ARG A 37 6.94 10.25 10.65
CA ARG A 37 5.74 10.02 11.47
C ARG A 37 4.75 9.04 10.84
N HIS A 38 4.73 8.90 9.51
CA HIS A 38 3.74 8.09 8.80
C HIS A 38 4.33 6.89 8.06
N LEU A 39 5.65 6.64 8.12
CA LEU A 39 6.27 5.45 7.49
C LEU A 39 5.63 4.14 7.96
N TYR A 40 5.13 4.09 9.21
CA TYR A 40 4.39 2.94 9.73
C TYR A 40 3.17 2.59 8.87
N LEU A 41 2.50 3.58 8.26
CA LEU A 41 1.33 3.37 7.40
C LEU A 41 1.75 2.66 6.12
N ALA A 42 2.83 3.11 5.48
CA ALA A 42 3.40 2.43 4.31
C ALA A 42 3.77 0.98 4.63
N ARG A 43 4.45 0.75 5.78
CA ARG A 43 4.83 -0.59 6.25
C ARG A 43 3.61 -1.48 6.48
N LEU A 44 2.58 -0.96 7.15
CA LEU A 44 1.34 -1.69 7.45
C LEU A 44 0.58 -2.08 6.19
N LEU A 45 0.52 -1.19 5.20
CA LEU A 45 -0.15 -1.46 3.93
C LEU A 45 0.65 -2.43 3.06
N ALA A 46 1.99 -2.32 3.02
CA ALA A 46 2.87 -3.24 2.31
C ALA A 46 2.77 -4.67 2.84
N LYS A 47 2.67 -4.86 4.16
CA LYS A 47 2.55 -6.18 4.80
C LYS A 47 1.38 -7.03 4.28
N LYS A 48 0.31 -6.40 3.79
CA LYS A 48 -0.85 -7.09 3.19
C LYS A 48 -0.54 -7.79 1.86
N TYR A 49 0.62 -7.53 1.28
CA TYR A 49 1.04 -8.03 -0.03
C TYR A 49 2.25 -8.98 0.04
N ILE A 50 2.67 -9.40 1.24
CA ILE A 50 3.70 -10.43 1.43
C ILE A 50 3.25 -11.75 0.79
N ASN A 51 4.21 -12.60 0.39
CA ASN A 51 3.98 -13.90 -0.23
C ASN A 51 3.24 -13.82 -1.58
N LYS A 52 3.37 -12.71 -2.31
CA LYS A 52 2.80 -12.52 -3.65
C LYS A 52 3.83 -12.57 -4.78
N GLY A 53 5.01 -13.16 -4.52
CA GLY A 53 6.08 -13.32 -5.52
C GLY A 53 6.98 -12.08 -5.69
N VAL A 54 6.95 -11.15 -4.74
CA VAL A 54 7.83 -9.98 -4.65
C VAL A 54 8.38 -9.92 -3.24
N ASP A 55 9.63 -9.48 -3.09
CA ASP A 55 10.20 -9.15 -1.80
C ASP A 55 9.37 -8.07 -1.09
N PHE A 56 9.23 -8.22 0.23
CA PHE A 56 8.57 -7.23 1.06
C PHE A 56 9.25 -5.85 0.96
N GLU A 57 10.57 -5.79 0.87
CA GLU A 57 11.30 -4.52 0.82
C GLU A 57 10.97 -3.73 -0.46
N ASP A 58 10.80 -4.39 -1.60
CA ASP A 58 10.36 -3.73 -2.85
C ASP A 58 8.95 -3.15 -2.72
N ILE A 59 8.03 -3.93 -2.14
CA ILE A 59 6.65 -3.47 -1.90
C ILE A 59 6.66 -2.28 -0.94
N TYR A 60 7.47 -2.36 0.11
CA TYR A 60 7.59 -1.31 1.11
C TYR A 60 8.19 -0.02 0.51
N GLN A 61 9.16 -0.13 -0.40
CA GLN A 61 9.68 1.03 -1.13
C GLN A 61 8.61 1.70 -2.00
N VAL A 62 7.85 0.92 -2.76
CA VAL A 62 6.72 1.44 -3.56
C VAL A 62 5.70 2.14 -2.66
N ALA A 63 5.35 1.51 -1.53
CA ALA A 63 4.43 2.09 -0.56
C ALA A 63 4.97 3.40 0.05
N SER A 64 6.27 3.45 0.34
CA SER A 64 6.95 4.62 0.90
C SER A 64 6.98 5.78 -0.10
N LEU A 65 7.24 5.52 -1.38
CA LEU A 65 7.15 6.53 -2.43
C LEU A 65 5.72 7.06 -2.58
N ALA A 66 4.73 6.18 -2.53
CA ALA A 66 3.32 6.58 -2.60
C ALA A 66 2.87 7.39 -1.37
N LEU A 67 3.41 7.09 -0.19
CA LEU A 67 3.20 7.89 1.03
C LEU A 67 3.74 9.31 0.82
N ILE A 68 4.94 9.44 0.27
CA ILE A 68 5.54 10.73 -0.05
C ILE A 68 4.62 11.55 -0.98
N TYR A 69 4.11 10.92 -2.05
CA TYR A 69 3.15 11.59 -2.95
C TYR A 69 1.79 11.91 -2.29
N ALA A 70 1.40 11.16 -1.26
CA ALA A 70 0.21 11.47 -0.49
C ALA A 70 0.45 12.69 0.41
N ILE A 71 1.60 12.78 1.08
CA ILE A 71 1.99 13.94 1.91
C ILE A 71 2.04 15.20 1.06
N ASP A 72 2.62 15.13 -0.13
CA ASP A 72 2.78 16.29 -1.02
C ASP A 72 1.43 16.91 -1.46
N ARG A 73 0.38 16.07 -1.55
CA ARG A 73 -0.95 16.43 -2.09
C ARG A 73 -2.05 16.57 -1.04
N TYR A 74 -1.79 16.16 0.20
CA TYR A 74 -2.81 16.19 1.23
C TYR A 74 -3.16 17.62 1.63
N ASP A 75 -4.45 17.86 1.80
CA ASP A 75 -5.00 19.17 2.13
C ASP A 75 -5.86 19.05 3.39
N VAL A 76 -5.38 19.66 4.47
CA VAL A 76 -6.00 19.63 5.80
C VAL A 76 -7.36 20.33 5.79
N GLU A 77 -7.54 21.35 4.95
CA GLU A 77 -8.77 22.14 4.88
C GLU A 77 -9.95 21.33 4.34
N LYS A 78 -9.68 20.18 3.69
CA LYS A 78 -10.73 19.25 3.22
C LYS A 78 -11.37 18.42 4.34
N GLY A 79 -10.83 18.47 5.56
CA GLY A 79 -11.47 17.93 6.76
C GLY A 79 -11.44 16.40 6.92
N PHE A 80 -10.77 15.67 6.04
CA PHE A 80 -10.58 14.22 6.19
C PHE A 80 -9.24 13.92 6.85
N GLU A 81 -9.18 12.89 7.70
CA GLU A 81 -7.93 12.38 8.26
C GLU A 81 -6.92 11.99 7.16
N PHE A 82 -5.64 12.28 7.38
CA PHE A 82 -4.56 11.98 6.42
C PHE A 82 -4.54 10.50 6.03
N SER A 83 -4.72 9.60 7.00
CA SER A 83 -4.74 8.15 6.77
C SER A 83 -5.85 7.73 5.80
N SER A 84 -7.02 8.34 5.88
CA SER A 84 -8.16 8.11 4.98
C SER A 84 -7.85 8.54 3.55
N PHE A 85 -7.10 9.63 3.37
CA PHE A 85 -6.64 10.11 2.07
C PHE A 85 -5.47 9.28 1.50
N ALA A 86 -4.48 8.96 2.33
CA ALA A 86 -3.24 8.31 1.91
C ALA A 86 -3.43 6.83 1.58
N THR A 87 -4.30 6.14 2.31
CA THR A 87 -4.53 4.69 2.14
C THR A 87 -4.90 4.28 0.71
N PRO A 88 -5.92 4.86 0.05
CA PRO A 88 -6.25 4.49 -1.32
C PRO A 88 -5.12 4.82 -2.31
N THR A 89 -4.37 5.89 -2.07
CA THR A 89 -3.20 6.28 -2.88
C THR A 89 -2.10 5.22 -2.81
N ILE A 90 -1.69 4.86 -1.60
CA ILE A 90 -0.62 3.87 -1.36
C ILE A 90 -1.01 2.50 -1.90
N VAL A 91 -2.24 2.06 -1.62
CA VAL A 91 -2.76 0.78 -2.13
C VAL A 91 -2.83 0.77 -3.65
N GLY A 92 -3.19 1.90 -4.27
CA GLY A 92 -3.24 2.06 -5.72
C GLY A 92 -1.86 1.85 -6.37
N GLU A 93 -0.82 2.50 -5.85
CA GLU A 93 0.54 2.38 -6.38
C GLU A 93 1.12 0.98 -6.17
N ILE A 94 0.89 0.33 -5.02
CA ILE A 94 1.29 -1.07 -4.82
C ILE A 94 0.63 -1.96 -5.88
N LYS A 95 -0.69 -1.84 -6.09
CA LYS A 95 -1.40 -2.64 -7.10
C LYS A 95 -0.92 -2.37 -8.51
N LYS A 96 -0.55 -1.13 -8.82
CA LYS A 96 0.03 -0.74 -10.11
C LYS A 96 1.42 -1.37 -10.30
N TYR A 97 2.27 -1.34 -9.28
CA TYR A 97 3.58 -2.02 -9.32
C TYR A 97 3.45 -3.52 -9.61
N PHE A 98 2.53 -4.21 -8.93
CA PHE A 98 2.26 -5.63 -9.21
C PHE A 98 1.81 -5.89 -10.66
N ARG A 99 1.05 -4.96 -11.25
CA ARG A 99 0.57 -5.07 -12.63
C ARG A 99 1.68 -4.87 -13.65
N ASP A 100 2.56 -3.90 -13.39
CA ASP A 100 3.50 -3.38 -14.38
C ASP A 100 4.89 -4.06 -14.32
N LYS A 101 5.31 -4.53 -13.13
CA LYS A 101 6.71 -4.93 -12.88
C LYS A 101 6.92 -6.38 -12.44
N VAL A 102 5.90 -7.02 -11.85
CA VAL A 102 6.06 -8.34 -11.23
C VAL A 102 5.81 -9.48 -12.22
N TRP A 103 5.08 -9.22 -13.31
CA TRP A 103 4.91 -10.20 -14.37
C TRP A 103 6.06 -10.13 -15.36
N THR A 104 7.14 -10.85 -15.06
CA THR A 104 8.28 -11.09 -15.97
C THR A 104 7.82 -11.75 -17.28
N LEU A 105 6.70 -12.48 -17.23
CA LEU A 105 5.87 -12.84 -18.38
C LEU A 105 4.48 -12.27 -18.15
N ARG A 106 4.03 -11.35 -19.00
CA ARG A 106 2.67 -10.77 -18.92
C ARG A 106 1.63 -11.86 -19.15
N VAL A 107 1.19 -12.50 -18.07
CA VAL A 107 0.16 -13.54 -18.10
C VAL A 107 -1.15 -12.89 -18.58
N PRO A 108 -1.82 -13.41 -19.63
CA PRO A 108 -3.07 -12.85 -20.12
C PRO A 108 -4.13 -12.71 -19.02
N ARG A 109 -5.00 -11.69 -19.13
CA ARG A 109 -6.03 -11.38 -18.12
C ARG A 109 -6.89 -12.58 -17.74
N ARG A 110 -7.30 -13.37 -18.76
CA ARG A 110 -8.07 -14.60 -18.59
C ARG A 110 -7.41 -15.60 -17.64
N ILE A 111 -6.09 -15.74 -17.69
CA ILE A 111 -5.34 -16.68 -16.85
C ILE A 111 -5.23 -16.18 -15.41
N GLN A 112 -5.12 -14.86 -15.20
CA GLN A 112 -5.15 -14.28 -13.85
C GLN A 112 -6.51 -14.47 -13.19
N GLU A 113 -7.58 -14.21 -13.95
CA GLU A 113 -8.96 -14.40 -13.48
C GLU A 113 -9.22 -15.87 -13.18
N LEU A 114 -8.69 -16.78 -14.01
CA LEU A 114 -8.75 -18.21 -13.75
C LEU A 114 -7.98 -18.58 -12.48
N SER A 115 -6.76 -18.07 -12.28
CA SER A 115 -5.98 -18.31 -11.05
C SER A 115 -6.73 -17.86 -9.80
N LYS A 116 -7.41 -16.71 -9.85
CA LYS A 116 -8.26 -16.25 -8.74
C LYS A 116 -9.44 -17.19 -8.51
N LYS A 117 -10.15 -17.59 -9.57
CA LYS A 117 -11.26 -18.56 -9.48
C LYS A 117 -10.80 -19.89 -8.87
N ILE A 118 -9.61 -20.38 -9.25
CA ILE A 118 -8.99 -21.58 -8.68
C ILE A 118 -8.74 -21.41 -7.19
N SER A 119 -8.15 -20.28 -6.75
CA SER A 119 -7.92 -20.03 -5.33
C SER A 119 -9.22 -19.96 -4.52
N ASP A 120 -10.23 -19.25 -5.04
CA ASP A 120 -11.53 -19.11 -4.38
C ASP A 120 -12.27 -20.47 -4.30
N ALA A 121 -12.23 -21.26 -5.39
CA ALA A 121 -12.81 -22.60 -5.45
C ALA A 121 -12.12 -23.57 -4.50
N LYS A 122 -10.78 -23.52 -4.41
CA LYS A 122 -10.02 -24.34 -3.47
C LYS A 122 -10.49 -24.11 -2.04
N ILE A 123 -10.60 -22.85 -1.60
CA ILE A 123 -11.04 -22.49 -0.25
C ILE A 123 -12.45 -23.01 0.04
N LYS A 124 -13.39 -22.82 -0.90
CA LYS A 124 -14.78 -23.30 -0.74
C LYS A 124 -14.87 -24.81 -0.65
N LEU A 125 -14.22 -25.54 -1.57
CA LEU A 125 -14.26 -27.00 -1.59
C LEU A 125 -13.57 -27.61 -0.37
N GLU A 126 -12.51 -26.98 0.15
CA GLU A 126 -11.87 -27.36 1.41
C GLU A 126 -12.86 -27.26 2.59
N GLN A 127 -13.65 -26.19 2.65
CA GLN A 127 -14.65 -25.97 3.70
C GLN A 127 -15.82 -26.96 3.60
N GLU A 128 -16.35 -27.18 2.40
CA GLU A 128 -17.51 -28.06 2.17
C GLU A 128 -17.15 -29.53 2.39
N ASN A 129 -16.02 -29.98 1.83
CA ASN A 129 -15.65 -31.40 1.82
C ASN A 129 -14.81 -31.82 3.03
N LYS A 130 -14.42 -30.87 3.89
CA LYS A 130 -13.53 -31.06 5.05
C LYS A 130 -12.23 -31.80 4.70
N LYS A 131 -11.77 -31.65 3.44
CA LYS A 131 -10.57 -32.29 2.89
C LYS A 131 -10.00 -31.43 1.77
N HIS A 132 -8.70 -31.57 1.50
CA HIS A 132 -8.06 -30.89 0.37
C HIS A 132 -8.65 -31.36 -0.96
N PRO A 133 -9.19 -30.46 -1.80
CA PRO A 133 -9.73 -30.82 -3.11
C PRO A 133 -8.62 -31.20 -4.07
N LYS A 134 -8.88 -32.18 -4.94
CA LYS A 134 -7.98 -32.55 -6.03
C LYS A 134 -8.12 -31.54 -7.17
N VAL A 135 -7.13 -31.51 -8.07
CA VAL A 135 -7.15 -30.66 -9.27
C VAL A 135 -8.44 -30.87 -10.07
N LYS A 136 -8.89 -32.13 -10.20
CA LYS A 136 -10.15 -32.47 -10.89
C LYS A 136 -11.38 -31.85 -10.22
N ASP A 137 -11.46 -31.90 -8.89
CA ASP A 137 -12.61 -31.35 -8.15
C ASP A 137 -12.72 -29.83 -8.36
N ILE A 138 -11.58 -29.14 -8.40
CA ILE A 138 -11.52 -27.70 -8.66
C ILE A 138 -11.93 -27.39 -10.11
N ALA A 139 -11.42 -28.15 -11.08
CA ALA A 139 -11.73 -28.04 -12.50
C ALA A 139 -13.24 -28.19 -12.76
N ASP A 140 -13.84 -29.25 -12.21
CA ASP A 140 -15.27 -29.53 -12.31
C ASP A 140 -16.11 -28.38 -11.69
N TYR A 141 -15.67 -27.83 -10.54
CA TYR A 141 -16.37 -26.73 -9.86
C TYR A 141 -16.34 -25.41 -10.64
N ILE A 142 -15.23 -25.10 -11.32
CA ILE A 142 -15.07 -23.83 -12.06
C ILE A 142 -15.44 -23.96 -13.55
N GLY A 143 -15.76 -25.17 -14.02
CA GLY A 143 -16.18 -25.47 -15.39
C GLY A 143 -15.06 -25.34 -16.42
N VAL A 144 -13.84 -25.81 -16.09
CA VAL A 144 -12.65 -25.74 -16.95
C VAL A 144 -12.00 -27.11 -17.07
#